data_AF-A0A9Q7UH42-F1
#
_entry.id   AF-A0A9Q7UH42-F1
#
_cell.length_a   1.000
_cell.length_b   1.000
_cell.length_c   1.000
_cell.angle_alpha   90.00
_cell.angle_beta   90.00
_cell.angle_gamma   90.00
#
_symmetry.space_group_name_H-M   'P 1'
#
loop_
_entity.id
_entity.type
_entity.pdbx_description
1 polymer ?
#
loop_
_entity_poly.entity_id
_entity_poly.type
_entity_poly.pdbx_seq_one_letter_code
_entity_poly.pdbx_strand_id
1 'polypeptide(L)'
;MNGEDAQLWKEAIRKELEGLEAMGTWEVVHQPPGVPLVDSKVVLWLKLDADGMPVKHKAAILALAVQNNWEVHALDITMAYLNSTLKEAIYMKPPEGSGVAPGQVYKGQGEDMAIVVIYVDDTLVIAPRLETVLKVKKQIGQRWKMEDSGEVSHFLGIKIGRDRAMRTMTIDQSGYIDQVLAKHLDKRTKPTMVPMQSIPEGTLVASTEQQKEYPVIIGKLLWVANSTQPDLSLTVGILARHMHEPSQEHYQAAQRVLRYLESTKEVGLVYRANESQEPLVAHSDANWASDATIQRRSTSGSVALVYGNPVAWKSATQKCVSLSAVEAEFIAAMEATREVLFLKQLLRSIGIAAGTPTVYSHNTGCIQVSKDPAQHWKLKHIDTKYHFIRNNVQEGRVQIKHIDTTRNLADVLTKPIGRQAMQQARSGLHLQIPAAAYETGSPSYVTVLKNGGHTLKQQHNEQGTYAVEGGS
;
A
#
# COMPACT_ATOMS: atom_id res chain seq x y z
N MET A 1 -13.58 19.52 1.29
CA MET A 1 -14.26 19.19 0.01
C MET A 1 -14.33 20.44 -0.87
N ASN A 2 -13.25 20.79 -1.60
CA ASN A 2 -13.14 22.10 -2.26
C ASN A 2 -12.80 22.03 -3.77
N GLY A 3 -12.98 20.88 -4.42
CA GLY A 3 -12.73 20.71 -5.87
C GLY A 3 -13.98 20.98 -6.73
N GLU A 4 -13.82 21.04 -8.05
CA GLU A 4 -14.91 21.30 -9.01
C GLU A 4 -16.07 20.29 -8.89
N ASP A 5 -15.75 19.03 -8.59
CA ASP A 5 -16.76 17.99 -8.38
C ASP A 5 -17.31 17.93 -6.94
N ALA A 6 -16.89 18.81 -6.04
CA ALA A 6 -17.23 18.71 -4.61
C ALA A 6 -18.74 18.70 -4.35
N GLN A 7 -19.52 19.32 -5.22
CA GLN A 7 -20.98 19.35 -5.12
C GLN A 7 -21.60 18.01 -5.55
N LEU A 8 -21.08 17.39 -6.61
CA LEU A 8 -21.46 16.04 -7.04
C LEU A 8 -21.07 14.99 -5.99
N TRP A 9 -19.90 15.13 -5.36
CA TRP A 9 -19.48 14.25 -4.26
C TRP A 9 -20.34 14.41 -3.02
N LYS A 10 -20.70 15.65 -2.64
CA LYS A 10 -21.62 15.91 -1.53
C LYS A 10 -23.01 15.35 -1.82
N GLU A 11 -23.48 15.44 -3.05
CA GLU A 11 -24.77 14.91 -3.45
C GLU A 11 -24.79 13.38 -3.52
N ALA A 12 -23.72 12.76 -4.00
CA ALA A 12 -23.54 11.31 -3.93
C ALA A 12 -23.47 10.81 -2.48
N ILE A 13 -22.71 11.50 -1.61
CA ILE A 13 -22.63 11.19 -0.18
C ILE A 13 -23.98 11.38 0.51
N ARG A 14 -24.67 12.50 0.25
CA ARG A 14 -26.00 12.77 0.82
C ARG A 14 -27.02 11.74 0.36
N LYS A 15 -27.05 11.39 -0.93
CA LYS A 15 -27.97 10.39 -1.48
C LYS A 15 -27.70 8.99 -0.90
N GLU A 16 -26.43 8.65 -0.69
CA GLU A 16 -26.03 7.41 -0.02
C GLU A 16 -26.48 7.42 1.46
N LEU A 17 -26.29 8.53 2.17
CA LEU A 17 -26.67 8.68 3.58
C LEU A 17 -28.18 8.74 3.82
N GLU A 18 -28.94 9.43 2.95
CA GLU A 18 -30.41 9.45 2.95
C GLU A 18 -30.98 8.06 2.67
N GLY A 19 -30.32 7.29 1.77
CA GLY A 19 -30.61 5.88 1.58
C GLY A 19 -30.38 5.06 2.84
N LEU A 20 -29.27 5.28 3.55
CA LEU A 20 -28.92 4.60 4.80
C LEU A 20 -29.87 4.94 5.97
N GLU A 21 -30.38 6.17 6.03
CA GLU A 21 -31.38 6.64 6.99
C GLU A 21 -32.77 6.04 6.69
N ALA A 22 -33.19 6.03 5.42
CA ALA A 22 -34.45 5.41 4.97
C ALA A 22 -34.49 3.88 5.19
N MET A 23 -33.33 3.23 5.27
CA MET A 23 -33.19 1.78 5.51
C MET A 23 -32.97 1.41 6.99
N GLY A 24 -32.91 2.40 7.91
CA GLY A 24 -32.71 2.17 9.35
C GLY A 24 -31.33 1.59 9.71
N THR A 25 -30.30 1.87 8.91
CA THR A 25 -28.94 1.31 9.12
C THR A 25 -28.16 2.06 10.21
N TRP A 26 -28.44 3.35 10.39
CA TRP A 26 -27.84 4.20 11.39
C TRP A 26 -28.91 5.10 11.99
N GLU A 27 -28.78 5.40 13.28
CA GLU A 27 -29.54 6.47 13.93
C GLU A 27 -28.57 7.63 14.18
N VAL A 28 -28.98 8.84 13.76
CA VAL A 28 -28.27 10.06 14.11
C VAL A 28 -28.63 10.40 15.56
N VAL A 29 -27.67 10.20 16.46
CA VAL A 29 -27.86 10.44 17.89
C VAL A 29 -26.93 11.54 18.39
N HIS A 30 -27.32 12.25 19.44
CA HIS A 30 -26.39 13.11 20.15
C HIS A 30 -25.27 12.27 20.78
N GLN A 31 -24.04 12.77 20.69
CA GLN A 31 -22.88 12.11 21.29
C GLN A 31 -23.09 11.91 22.80
N PRO A 32 -23.09 10.67 23.32
CA PRO A 32 -23.20 10.43 24.75
C PRO A 32 -21.92 10.90 25.49
N PRO A 33 -22.02 11.42 26.72
CA PRO A 33 -20.87 11.88 27.48
C PRO A 33 -19.86 10.74 27.74
N GLY A 34 -18.58 10.96 27.43
CA GLY A 34 -17.48 10.02 27.77
C GLY A 34 -17.31 8.80 26.85
N VAL A 35 -18.09 8.69 25.75
CA VAL A 35 -17.98 7.55 24.82
C VAL A 35 -16.89 7.80 23.75
N PRO A 36 -15.96 6.85 23.53
CA PRO A 36 -14.97 6.95 22.46
C PRO A 36 -15.65 6.87 21.08
N LEU A 37 -15.30 7.79 20.19
CA LEU A 37 -15.84 7.84 18.82
C LEU A 37 -14.91 7.13 17.85
N VAL A 38 -15.47 6.28 16.99
CA VAL A 38 -14.78 5.75 15.81
C VAL A 38 -14.86 6.79 14.70
N ASP A 39 -13.74 7.16 14.09
CA ASP A 39 -13.73 8.12 12.99
C ASP A 39 -14.26 7.44 11.71
N SER A 40 -15.25 8.03 11.01
CA SER A 40 -15.63 7.54 9.67
C SER A 40 -15.03 8.41 8.60
N LYS A 41 -14.40 7.75 7.65
CA LYS A 41 -13.91 8.40 6.45
C LYS A 41 -14.41 7.63 5.25
N VAL A 42 -15.38 8.19 4.55
CA VAL A 42 -15.73 7.72 3.21
C VAL A 42 -14.62 8.19 2.28
N VAL A 43 -13.78 7.26 1.84
CA VAL A 43 -12.74 7.52 0.85
C VAL A 43 -13.33 7.23 -0.52
N LEU A 44 -14.09 8.19 -1.07
CA LEU A 44 -14.53 8.16 -2.46
C LEU A 44 -13.37 8.64 -3.33
N TRP A 45 -12.80 7.75 -4.13
CA TRP A 45 -11.80 8.10 -5.14
C TRP A 45 -12.06 7.34 -6.43
N LEU A 46 -12.18 8.09 -7.53
CA LEU A 46 -11.76 7.62 -8.85
C LEU A 46 -10.25 7.44 -8.81
N LYS A 47 -9.79 6.23 -9.10
CA LYS A 47 -8.50 5.74 -8.62
C LYS A 47 -7.34 6.10 -9.55
N LEU A 48 -6.88 7.34 -9.48
CA LEU A 48 -5.54 7.77 -9.91
C LEU A 48 -5.05 8.87 -8.95
N ASP A 49 -3.79 8.84 -8.52
CA ASP A 49 -3.16 10.04 -7.97
C ASP A 49 -3.00 11.11 -9.08
N ALA A 50 -2.59 12.33 -8.72
CA ALA A 50 -2.37 13.43 -9.68
C ALA A 50 -1.34 13.12 -10.79
N ASP A 51 -0.70 11.96 -10.75
CA ASP A 51 0.28 11.45 -11.70
C ASP A 51 -0.20 10.15 -12.40
N GLY A 52 -1.47 9.77 -12.27
CA GLY A 52 -2.03 8.60 -12.97
C GLY A 52 -1.74 7.25 -12.32
N MET A 53 -1.37 7.19 -11.03
CA MET A 53 -0.97 5.94 -10.37
C MET A 53 -2.04 5.37 -9.42
N PRO A 54 -2.19 4.03 -9.35
CA PRO A 54 -3.11 3.38 -8.41
C PRO A 54 -2.73 3.63 -6.96
N VAL A 55 -3.73 4.00 -6.16
CA VAL A 55 -3.60 4.28 -4.74
C VAL A 55 -3.45 2.96 -3.92
N LYS A 56 -2.36 2.85 -3.13
CA LYS A 56 -1.80 1.60 -2.56
C LYS A 56 -2.27 1.24 -1.12
N HIS A 57 -3.47 1.65 -0.70
CA HIS A 57 -3.86 1.56 0.73
C HIS A 57 -4.19 0.14 1.24
N LYS A 58 -4.38 -0.83 0.35
CA LYS A 58 -4.72 -2.22 0.72
C LYS A 58 -3.55 -2.95 1.39
N ALA A 59 -2.33 -2.64 0.96
CA ALA A 59 -1.11 -3.19 1.51
C ALA A 59 -0.95 -2.89 3.01
N ALA A 60 -1.33 -1.68 3.44
CA ALA A 60 -1.32 -1.29 4.85
C ALA A 60 -2.25 -2.17 5.69
N ILE A 61 -3.45 -2.47 5.19
CA ILE A 61 -4.42 -3.31 5.90
C ILE A 61 -3.94 -4.77 5.96
N LEU A 62 -3.32 -5.29 4.90
CA LEU A 62 -2.71 -6.63 4.91
C LEU A 62 -1.54 -6.72 5.92
N ALA A 63 -0.67 -5.70 5.99
CA ALA A 63 0.41 -5.65 6.97
C ALA A 63 -0.12 -5.68 8.41
N LEU A 64 -1.26 -5.01 8.68
CA LEU A 64 -1.92 -5.06 9.98
C LEU A 64 -2.55 -6.41 10.28
N ALA A 65 -3.16 -7.05 9.28
CA ALA A 65 -3.73 -8.37 9.44
C ALA A 65 -2.65 -9.39 9.82
N VAL A 66 -1.45 -9.29 9.24
CA VAL A 66 -0.29 -10.09 9.67
C VAL A 66 0.16 -9.72 11.08
N GLN A 67 0.35 -8.43 11.35
CA GLN A 67 0.80 -7.93 12.64
C GLN A 67 -0.09 -8.41 13.79
N ASN A 68 -1.41 -8.44 13.60
CA ASN A 68 -2.38 -8.81 14.64
C ASN A 68 -2.96 -10.22 14.46
N ASN A 69 -2.46 -10.98 13.49
CA ASN A 69 -2.99 -12.30 13.11
C ASN A 69 -4.50 -12.33 12.81
N TRP A 70 -5.04 -11.30 12.17
CA TRP A 70 -6.45 -11.20 11.79
C TRP A 70 -6.80 -12.09 10.61
N GLU A 71 -8.03 -12.56 10.53
CA GLU A 71 -8.57 -13.29 9.39
C GLU A 71 -8.70 -12.38 8.16
N VAL A 72 -8.44 -12.92 6.96
CA VAL A 72 -8.57 -12.21 5.69
C VAL A 72 -9.24 -13.14 4.68
N HIS A 73 -10.48 -12.85 4.32
CA HIS A 73 -11.24 -13.64 3.34
C HIS A 73 -11.58 -12.79 2.12
N ALA A 74 -11.63 -13.43 0.96
CA ALA A 74 -12.07 -12.81 -0.28
C ALA A 74 -13.51 -13.22 -0.63
N LEU A 75 -14.24 -12.28 -1.22
CA LEU A 75 -15.56 -12.44 -1.80
C LEU A 75 -15.54 -11.86 -3.22
N ASP A 76 -16.17 -12.55 -4.15
CA ASP A 76 -16.53 -11.98 -5.45
C ASP A 76 -18.04 -11.64 -5.42
N ILE A 77 -18.37 -10.36 -5.58
CA ILE A 77 -19.73 -9.86 -5.52
C ILE A 77 -20.14 -9.43 -6.93
N THR A 78 -21.17 -10.05 -7.49
CA THR A 78 -21.66 -9.69 -8.82
C THR A 78 -22.37 -8.33 -8.76
N MET A 79 -21.71 -7.24 -9.20
CA MET A 79 -22.20 -5.86 -9.26
C MET A 79 -23.01 -5.40 -8.04
N ALA A 80 -22.34 -4.79 -7.05
CA ALA A 80 -23.01 -4.27 -5.86
C ALA A 80 -22.71 -2.80 -5.54
N TYR A 81 -23.80 -2.04 -5.37
CA TYR A 81 -23.86 -0.84 -4.53
C TYR A 81 -24.09 -1.32 -3.08
N LEU A 82 -23.26 -0.86 -2.14
CA LEU A 82 -23.22 -1.33 -0.75
C LEU A 82 -24.39 -0.78 0.07
N ASN A 83 -25.28 -1.65 0.55
CA ASN A 83 -26.39 -1.27 1.42
C ASN A 83 -26.73 -2.43 2.39
N SER A 84 -26.28 -2.37 3.65
CA SER A 84 -26.66 -3.38 4.67
C SER A 84 -26.86 -2.77 6.05
N THR A 85 -27.89 -3.26 6.77
CA THR A 85 -28.26 -2.91 8.16
C THR A 85 -27.39 -3.65 9.20
N LEU A 86 -26.87 -2.92 10.20
CA LEU A 86 -26.10 -3.45 11.35
C LEU A 86 -27.02 -3.85 12.53
N LYS A 87 -26.56 -4.75 13.43
CA LYS A 87 -27.41 -5.36 14.50
C LYS A 87 -27.02 -5.21 16.01
N GLU A 88 -25.93 -4.55 16.49
CA GLU A 88 -25.72 -4.12 17.94
C GLU A 88 -24.85 -2.83 18.35
N ALA A 89 -25.32 -1.66 18.83
CA ALA A 89 -24.64 -0.30 18.92
C ALA A 89 -23.07 -0.06 18.83
N ILE A 90 -22.56 0.84 17.95
CA ILE A 90 -21.20 1.41 17.69
C ILE A 90 -21.34 2.91 17.44
N TYR A 91 -20.53 3.83 17.96
CA TYR A 91 -20.68 5.27 17.68
C TYR A 91 -19.57 5.80 16.77
N MET A 92 -19.97 6.50 15.71
CA MET A 92 -19.11 6.83 14.58
C MET A 92 -19.27 8.30 14.20
N LYS A 93 -18.15 9.02 14.03
CA LYS A 93 -18.15 10.44 13.66
C LYS A 93 -18.58 10.59 12.20
N PRO A 94 -19.58 11.42 11.87
CA PRO A 94 -20.04 11.60 10.50
C PRO A 94 -18.92 12.14 9.60
N PRO A 95 -18.79 11.65 8.35
CA PRO A 95 -17.79 12.15 7.43
C PRO A 95 -18.14 13.60 7.04
N GLU A 96 -17.12 14.39 6.71
CA GLU A 96 -17.31 15.77 6.27
C GLU A 96 -18.21 15.80 5.01
N GLY A 97 -19.25 16.64 4.98
CA GLY A 97 -20.23 16.69 3.88
C GLY A 97 -21.46 15.80 4.03
N SER A 98 -21.61 15.10 5.17
CA SER A 98 -22.76 14.24 5.49
C SER A 98 -24.07 14.97 5.80
N GLY A 99 -24.04 16.29 6.02
CA GLY A 99 -25.23 17.06 6.42
C GLY A 99 -25.65 16.89 7.89
N VAL A 100 -24.93 16.08 8.67
CA VAL A 100 -25.21 15.83 10.10
C VAL A 100 -24.74 17.02 10.96
N ALA A 101 -25.55 17.44 11.94
CA ALA A 101 -25.28 18.64 12.72
C ALA A 101 -24.09 18.46 13.69
N PRO A 102 -23.37 19.54 14.06
CA PRO A 102 -22.31 19.48 15.06
C PRO A 102 -22.81 18.86 16.38
N GLY A 103 -22.09 17.87 16.90
CA GLY A 103 -22.45 17.15 18.13
C GLY A 103 -23.33 15.90 17.94
N GLN A 104 -23.66 15.55 16.70
CA GLN A 104 -24.33 14.29 16.36
C GLN A 104 -23.37 13.25 15.79
N VAL A 105 -23.63 11.97 16.09
CA VAL A 105 -22.82 10.81 15.70
C VAL A 105 -23.70 9.69 15.15
N TYR A 106 -23.14 8.87 14.28
CA TYR A 106 -23.79 7.68 13.77
C TYR A 106 -23.66 6.53 14.75
N LYS A 107 -24.77 5.99 15.23
CA LYS A 107 -24.76 4.78 16.06
C LYS A 107 -24.88 3.53 15.16
N GLY A 108 -23.77 3.00 14.65
CA GLY A 108 -23.58 1.65 14.08
C GLY A 108 -23.78 0.56 15.13
N GLN A 109 -23.37 -0.70 14.95
CA GLN A 109 -23.88 -1.78 15.80
C GLN A 109 -23.00 -3.12 15.76
N GLY A 110 -21.90 -3.32 16.56
CA GLY A 110 -21.20 -4.60 16.89
C GLY A 110 -20.05 -4.54 17.98
N GLU A 111 -19.78 -5.66 18.70
CA GLU A 111 -18.66 -5.83 19.68
C GLU A 111 -17.27 -6.05 19.04
N ASP A 112 -17.21 -6.42 17.76
CA ASP A 112 -15.98 -6.72 17.01
C ASP A 112 -15.73 -5.78 15.84
N MET A 113 -14.48 -5.42 15.62
CA MET A 113 -14.06 -4.68 14.43
C MET A 113 -14.03 -5.60 13.19
N ALA A 114 -14.64 -5.14 12.09
CA ALA A 114 -14.46 -5.70 10.76
C ALA A 114 -14.05 -4.60 9.78
N ILE A 115 -13.06 -4.88 8.93
CA ILE A 115 -12.59 -4.01 7.86
C ILE A 115 -12.99 -4.67 6.54
N VAL A 116 -13.79 -3.96 5.74
CA VAL A 116 -14.22 -4.42 4.41
C VAL A 116 -13.54 -3.56 3.35
N VAL A 117 -12.72 -4.17 2.49
CA VAL A 117 -12.00 -3.50 1.41
C VAL A 117 -12.64 -3.88 0.10
N ILE A 118 -13.17 -2.90 -0.63
CA ILE A 118 -14.00 -3.15 -1.80
C ILE A 118 -13.31 -2.61 -3.04
N TYR A 119 -13.31 -3.40 -4.11
CA TYR A 119 -12.76 -3.03 -5.39
C TYR A 119 -13.61 -3.61 -6.51
N VAL A 120 -14.54 -2.80 -7.01
CA VAL A 120 -15.52 -3.24 -8.00
C VAL A 120 -16.20 -4.51 -7.49
N ASP A 121 -15.96 -5.66 -8.12
CA ASP A 121 -16.55 -6.95 -7.74
C ASP A 121 -15.71 -7.70 -6.68
N ASP A 122 -14.42 -7.39 -6.54
CA ASP A 122 -13.50 -8.03 -5.59
C ASP A 122 -13.55 -7.37 -4.20
N THR A 123 -13.95 -8.13 -3.18
CA THR A 123 -14.04 -7.66 -1.79
C THR A 123 -13.18 -8.47 -0.83
N LEU A 124 -12.44 -7.81 0.06
CA LEU A 124 -11.80 -8.44 1.21
C LEU A 124 -12.58 -8.13 2.49
N VAL A 125 -12.78 -9.14 3.32
CA VAL A 125 -13.32 -9.02 4.67
C VAL A 125 -12.24 -9.42 5.66
N ILE A 126 -11.89 -8.50 6.55
CA ILE A 126 -10.76 -8.64 7.48
C ILE A 126 -11.26 -8.39 8.90
N ALA A 127 -11.03 -9.32 9.82
CA ALA A 127 -11.44 -9.15 11.21
C ALA A 127 -10.57 -9.95 12.17
N PRO A 128 -10.49 -9.59 13.47
CA PRO A 128 -9.73 -10.35 14.46
C PRO A 128 -10.17 -11.81 14.62
N ARG A 129 -11.45 -12.10 14.40
CA ARG A 129 -12.04 -13.44 14.57
C ARG A 129 -12.69 -13.92 13.30
N LEU A 130 -12.55 -15.22 13.03
CA LEU A 130 -13.21 -15.88 11.89
C LEU A 130 -14.73 -15.77 11.97
N GLU A 131 -15.29 -15.86 13.17
CA GLU A 131 -16.73 -15.70 13.39
C GLU A 131 -17.25 -14.36 12.87
N THR A 132 -16.51 -13.27 13.09
CA THR A 132 -16.86 -11.93 12.60
C THR A 132 -16.82 -11.88 11.08
N VAL A 133 -15.79 -12.46 10.46
CA VAL A 133 -15.69 -12.57 9.00
C VAL A 133 -16.87 -13.36 8.42
N LEU A 134 -17.19 -14.52 8.98
CA LEU A 134 -18.30 -15.36 8.54
C LEU A 134 -19.66 -14.67 8.72
N LYS A 135 -19.85 -13.92 9.82
CA LYS A 135 -21.06 -13.11 10.06
C LYS A 135 -21.23 -12.05 8.97
N VAL A 136 -20.17 -11.28 8.67
CA VAL A 136 -20.20 -10.25 7.61
C VAL A 136 -20.49 -10.88 6.24
N LYS A 137 -19.80 -11.97 5.89
CA LYS A 137 -20.03 -12.70 4.64
C LYS A 137 -21.47 -13.20 4.53
N LYS A 138 -22.03 -13.76 5.60
CA LYS A 138 -23.43 -14.19 5.65
C LYS A 138 -24.39 -13.03 5.41
N GLN A 139 -24.15 -11.87 6.01
CA GLN A 139 -24.98 -10.68 5.80
C GLN A 139 -24.92 -10.18 4.35
N ILE A 140 -23.72 -10.18 3.74
CA ILE A 140 -23.55 -9.83 2.32
C ILE A 140 -24.28 -10.85 1.43
N GLY A 141 -24.07 -12.15 1.65
CA GLY A 141 -24.69 -13.21 0.84
C GLY A 141 -26.21 -13.33 0.97
N GLN A 142 -26.81 -12.79 2.05
CA GLN A 142 -28.26 -12.68 2.18
C GLN A 142 -28.86 -11.63 1.25
N ARG A 143 -28.07 -10.62 0.87
CA ARG A 143 -28.55 -9.45 0.12
C ARG A 143 -28.09 -9.44 -1.33
N TRP A 144 -26.93 -10.03 -1.62
CA TRP A 144 -26.33 -10.08 -2.95
C TRP A 144 -25.90 -11.49 -3.33
N LYS A 145 -25.94 -11.77 -4.64
CA LYS A 145 -25.30 -12.95 -5.19
C LYS A 145 -23.79 -12.77 -5.08
N MET A 146 -23.14 -13.67 -4.36
CA MET A 146 -21.69 -13.65 -4.16
C MET A 146 -21.11 -15.05 -4.30
N GLU A 147 -19.85 -15.12 -4.69
CA GLU A 147 -19.03 -16.32 -4.62
C GLU A 147 -18.04 -16.20 -3.45
N ASP A 148 -18.09 -17.16 -2.54
CA ASP A 148 -17.18 -17.21 -1.41
C ASP A 148 -15.91 -17.99 -1.76
N SER A 149 -14.79 -17.27 -1.86
CA SER A 149 -13.47 -17.83 -2.16
C SER A 149 -12.71 -18.33 -0.92
N GLY A 150 -13.30 -18.24 0.28
CA GLY A 150 -12.65 -18.69 1.52
C GLY A 150 -11.57 -17.72 2.02
N GLU A 151 -10.52 -18.26 2.65
CA GLU A 151 -9.34 -17.48 3.03
C GLU A 151 -8.65 -16.97 1.76
N VAL A 152 -8.16 -15.72 1.78
CA VAL A 152 -7.63 -15.10 0.56
C VAL A 152 -6.40 -15.87 0.06
N SER A 153 -6.48 -16.35 -1.19
CA SER A 153 -5.35 -16.94 -1.91
C SER A 153 -4.94 -16.10 -3.13
N HIS A 154 -5.89 -15.36 -3.69
CA HIS A 154 -5.70 -14.44 -4.80
C HIS A 154 -6.57 -13.20 -4.60
N PHE A 155 -6.07 -12.03 -4.99
CA PHE A 155 -6.84 -10.80 -4.99
C PHE A 155 -6.29 -9.85 -6.06
N LEU A 156 -7.14 -9.41 -7.00
CA LEU A 156 -6.75 -8.60 -8.16
C LEU A 156 -5.60 -9.20 -8.99
N GLY A 157 -5.57 -10.53 -9.17
CA GLY A 157 -4.49 -11.20 -9.89
C GLY A 157 -3.14 -11.22 -9.15
N ILE A 158 -3.11 -10.86 -7.87
CA ILE A 158 -1.96 -11.01 -6.98
C ILE A 158 -2.18 -12.25 -6.13
N LYS A 159 -1.18 -13.13 -6.08
CA LYS A 159 -1.19 -14.31 -5.23
C LYS A 159 -0.84 -13.91 -3.80
N ILE A 160 -1.63 -14.40 -2.85
CA ILE A 160 -1.44 -14.17 -1.42
C ILE A 160 -1.26 -15.54 -0.76
N GLY A 161 -0.12 -15.74 -0.12
CA GLY A 161 0.14 -16.90 0.74
C GLY A 161 0.15 -16.47 2.19
N ARG A 162 -0.28 -17.33 3.11
CA ARG A 162 -0.26 -17.02 4.54
C ARG A 162 0.30 -18.20 5.33
N ASP A 163 1.21 -17.89 6.25
CA ASP A 163 1.70 -18.84 7.25
C ASP A 163 1.36 -18.29 8.64
N ARG A 164 0.48 -18.99 9.34
CA ARG A 164 0.01 -18.61 10.68
C ARG A 164 1.05 -18.91 11.76
N ALA A 165 1.82 -19.99 11.61
CA ALA A 165 2.83 -20.39 12.58
C ALA A 165 4.01 -19.40 12.57
N MET A 166 4.45 -19.01 11.37
CA MET A 166 5.50 -18.02 11.17
C MET A 166 5.00 -16.57 11.25
N ARG A 167 3.67 -16.37 11.28
CA ARG A 167 3.01 -15.04 11.21
C ARG A 167 3.51 -14.22 10.04
N THR A 168 3.49 -14.83 8.85
CA THR A 168 3.90 -14.19 7.60
C THR A 168 2.83 -14.24 6.53
N MET A 169 2.85 -13.28 5.62
CA MET A 169 2.03 -13.27 4.41
C MET A 169 2.90 -12.91 3.22
N THR A 170 2.81 -13.71 2.16
CA THR A 170 3.56 -13.53 0.92
C THR A 170 2.65 -12.90 -0.12
N ILE A 171 3.14 -11.91 -0.84
CA ILE A 171 2.41 -11.18 -1.88
C ILE A 171 3.27 -11.21 -3.14
N ASP A 172 2.85 -11.99 -4.14
CA ASP A 172 3.64 -12.21 -5.35
C ASP A 172 2.78 -12.23 -6.63
N GLN A 173 3.44 -12.05 -7.77
CA GLN A 173 2.83 -12.07 -9.10
C GLN A 173 3.55 -13.07 -10.02
N SER A 174 4.12 -14.14 -9.46
CA SER A 174 4.92 -15.14 -10.20
C SER A 174 4.21 -15.67 -11.45
N GLY A 175 2.96 -16.11 -11.31
CA GLY A 175 2.18 -16.63 -12.44
C GLY A 175 1.90 -15.60 -13.54
N TYR A 176 1.75 -14.31 -13.19
CA TYR A 176 1.64 -13.25 -14.21
C TYR A 176 2.99 -12.97 -14.86
N ILE A 177 4.07 -12.89 -14.07
CA ILE A 177 5.42 -12.68 -14.56
C ILE A 177 5.77 -13.77 -15.57
N ASP A 178 5.49 -15.04 -15.28
CA ASP A 178 5.72 -16.14 -16.23
C ASP A 178 4.98 -15.93 -17.56
N GLN A 179 3.73 -15.46 -17.55
CA GLN A 179 2.99 -15.14 -18.77
C GLN A 179 3.60 -13.96 -19.55
N VAL A 180 4.09 -12.94 -18.85
CA VAL A 180 4.78 -11.80 -19.48
C VAL A 180 6.09 -12.25 -20.12
N LEU A 181 6.89 -13.04 -19.39
CA LEU A 181 8.17 -13.55 -19.86
C LEU A 181 7.98 -14.47 -21.08
N ALA A 182 7.05 -15.43 -21.01
CA ALA A 182 6.78 -16.36 -22.10
C ALA A 182 6.38 -15.66 -23.41
N LYS A 183 5.75 -14.48 -23.33
CA LYS A 183 5.29 -13.72 -24.49
C LYS A 183 6.31 -12.71 -25.03
N HIS A 184 7.09 -12.07 -24.15
CA HIS A 184 7.87 -10.88 -24.50
C HIS A 184 9.37 -11.02 -24.28
N LEU A 185 9.85 -12.03 -23.55
CA LEU A 185 11.28 -12.21 -23.33
C LEU A 185 11.95 -12.85 -24.55
N ASP A 186 13.05 -12.27 -25.00
CA ASP A 186 13.86 -12.84 -26.07
C ASP A 186 14.47 -14.20 -25.66
N LYS A 187 14.44 -15.20 -26.56
CA LYS A 187 14.85 -16.60 -26.27
C LYS A 187 16.35 -16.82 -25.98
N ARG A 188 17.22 -15.82 -26.11
CA ARG A 188 18.68 -15.94 -25.95
C ARG A 188 19.22 -14.90 -24.98
N THR A 189 19.08 -15.16 -23.69
CA THR A 189 19.34 -14.14 -22.67
C THR A 189 20.27 -14.63 -21.56
N LYS A 190 21.34 -13.85 -21.31
CA LYS A 190 22.19 -14.04 -20.12
C LYS A 190 21.47 -13.48 -18.89
N PRO A 191 21.45 -14.19 -17.75
CA PRO A 191 20.86 -13.71 -16.51
C PRO A 191 21.40 -12.34 -16.08
N THR A 192 20.57 -11.55 -15.40
CA THR A 192 20.97 -10.26 -14.82
C THR A 192 20.42 -10.12 -13.41
N MET A 193 21.25 -9.57 -12.51
CA MET A 193 20.91 -9.36 -11.10
C MET A 193 20.51 -7.90 -10.80
N VAL A 194 20.47 -7.04 -11.82
CA VAL A 194 20.00 -5.66 -11.71
C VAL A 194 19.14 -5.30 -12.93
N PRO A 195 18.03 -4.54 -12.75
CA PRO A 195 17.11 -4.20 -13.82
C PRO A 195 17.68 -3.13 -14.77
N MET A 196 18.54 -2.23 -14.28
CA MET A 196 19.19 -1.16 -15.04
C MET A 196 20.61 -0.92 -14.54
N GLN A 197 21.56 -0.68 -15.45
CA GLN A 197 22.94 -0.31 -15.11
C GLN A 197 23.19 1.19 -15.33
N SER A 198 22.65 1.72 -16.42
CA SER A 198 22.71 3.13 -16.80
C SER A 198 21.39 3.53 -17.46
N ILE A 199 21.09 4.83 -17.42
CA ILE A 199 19.94 5.39 -18.12
C ILE A 199 20.27 5.43 -19.61
N PRO A 200 19.44 4.83 -20.49
CA PRO A 200 19.65 4.88 -21.93
C PRO A 200 19.50 6.32 -22.46
N GLU A 201 20.42 6.76 -23.32
CA GLU A 201 20.39 8.10 -23.93
C GLU A 201 19.38 8.22 -25.08
N GLY A 202 19.05 7.10 -25.71
CA GLY A 202 18.04 7.01 -26.76
C GLY A 202 18.51 7.57 -28.11
N THR A 203 19.58 7.02 -28.66
CA THR A 203 20.19 7.54 -29.90
C THR A 203 19.71 6.81 -31.16
N LEU A 204 19.32 5.55 -31.04
CA LEU A 204 18.95 4.70 -32.17
C LEU A 204 17.44 4.58 -32.31
N VAL A 205 16.93 4.75 -33.54
CA VAL A 205 15.50 4.56 -33.83
C VAL A 205 15.12 3.09 -33.65
N ALA A 206 14.08 2.82 -32.84
CA ALA A 206 13.53 1.48 -32.69
C ALA A 206 12.83 1.00 -33.97
N SER A 207 12.82 -0.31 -34.23
CA SER A 207 12.03 -0.88 -35.33
C SER A 207 10.52 -0.68 -35.11
N THR A 208 9.72 -0.75 -36.18
CA THR A 208 8.26 -0.64 -36.09
C THR A 208 7.64 -1.66 -35.13
N GLU A 209 8.19 -2.88 -35.09
CA GLU A 209 7.77 -3.94 -34.17
C GLU A 209 8.09 -3.59 -32.73
N GLN A 210 9.31 -3.10 -32.47
CA GLN A 210 9.75 -2.67 -31.15
C GLN A 210 8.92 -1.49 -30.63
N GLN A 211 8.61 -0.51 -31.49
CA GLN A 211 7.78 0.63 -31.12
C GLN A 211 6.35 0.20 -30.72
N LYS A 212 5.79 -0.83 -31.37
CA LYS A 212 4.47 -1.38 -31.03
C LYS A 212 4.50 -2.22 -29.76
N GLU A 213 5.54 -3.02 -29.57
CA GLU A 213 5.62 -3.94 -28.44
C GLU A 213 6.04 -3.25 -27.13
N TYR A 214 6.92 -2.25 -27.22
CA TYR A 214 7.46 -1.53 -26.07
C TYR A 214 6.39 -1.01 -25.08
N PRO A 215 5.37 -0.22 -25.49
CA PRO A 215 4.37 0.28 -24.55
C PRO A 215 3.56 -0.86 -23.89
N VAL A 216 3.39 -2.00 -24.57
CA VAL A 216 2.73 -3.19 -24.01
C VAL A 216 3.60 -3.79 -22.90
N ILE A 217 4.91 -3.96 -23.13
CA ILE A 217 5.84 -4.45 -22.12
C ILE A 217 5.86 -3.50 -20.91
N ILE A 218 6.02 -2.19 -21.14
CA ILE A 218 6.11 -1.23 -20.04
C ILE A 218 4.81 -1.15 -19.25
N GLY A 219 3.64 -1.22 -19.89
CA GLY A 219 2.35 -1.27 -19.19
C GLY A 219 2.24 -2.47 -18.24
N LYS A 220 2.69 -3.64 -18.68
CA LYS A 220 2.74 -4.86 -17.85
C LYS A 220 3.73 -4.72 -16.69
N LEU A 221 4.91 -4.17 -16.96
CA LEU A 221 5.94 -3.93 -15.94
C LEU A 221 5.51 -2.89 -14.91
N LEU A 222 4.75 -1.86 -15.30
CA LEU A 222 4.20 -0.85 -14.40
C LEU A 222 3.27 -1.49 -13.38
N TRP A 223 2.47 -2.49 -13.77
CA TRP A 223 1.61 -3.20 -12.84
C TRP A 223 2.42 -4.00 -11.80
N VAL A 224 3.45 -4.72 -12.26
CA VAL A 224 4.35 -5.49 -11.37
C VAL A 224 5.10 -4.57 -10.41
N ALA A 225 5.71 -3.50 -10.93
CA ALA A 225 6.48 -2.53 -10.14
C ALA A 225 5.62 -1.82 -9.08
N ASN A 226 4.35 -1.57 -9.38
CA ASN A 226 3.45 -0.88 -8.45
C ASN A 226 2.75 -1.79 -7.44
N SER A 227 2.73 -3.11 -7.68
CA SER A 227 1.95 -4.04 -6.86
C SER A 227 2.82 -4.93 -5.99
N THR A 228 3.92 -5.47 -6.50
CA THR A 228 4.72 -6.47 -5.78
C THR A 228 6.24 -6.30 -5.87
N GLN A 229 6.76 -5.49 -6.80
CA GLN A 229 8.22 -5.36 -7.02
C GLN A 229 8.69 -3.90 -6.89
N PRO A 230 8.80 -3.33 -5.68
CA PRO A 230 9.26 -1.96 -5.47
C PRO A 230 10.63 -1.66 -6.09
N ASP A 231 11.53 -2.63 -6.14
CA ASP A 231 12.87 -2.53 -6.73
C ASP A 231 12.87 -2.24 -8.24
N LEU A 232 11.76 -2.44 -8.93
CA LEU A 232 11.59 -2.09 -10.34
C LEU A 232 11.13 -0.63 -10.58
N SER A 233 10.63 0.05 -9.54
CA SER A 233 9.87 1.31 -9.70
C SER A 233 10.65 2.40 -10.44
N LEU A 234 11.93 2.57 -10.12
CA LEU A 234 12.78 3.54 -10.82
C LEU A 234 12.96 3.17 -12.28
N THR A 235 13.39 1.93 -12.53
CA THR A 235 13.75 1.47 -13.88
C THR A 235 12.54 1.55 -14.80
N VAL A 236 11.40 1.02 -14.37
CA VAL A 236 10.15 1.05 -15.15
C VAL A 236 9.64 2.48 -15.29
N GLY A 237 9.77 3.31 -14.25
CA GLY A 237 9.40 4.73 -14.30
C GLY A 237 10.22 5.54 -15.31
N ILE A 238 11.53 5.26 -15.45
CA ILE A 238 12.39 5.86 -16.48
C ILE A 238 11.91 5.41 -17.87
N LEU A 239 11.74 4.11 -18.07
CA LEU A 239 11.32 3.54 -19.36
C LEU A 239 9.92 4.02 -19.79
N ALA A 240 8.99 4.22 -18.85
CA ALA A 240 7.65 4.72 -19.12
C ALA A 240 7.62 6.12 -19.77
N ARG A 241 8.66 6.95 -19.56
CA ARG A 241 8.75 8.28 -20.17
C ARG A 241 8.86 8.22 -21.69
N HIS A 242 9.32 7.10 -22.24
CA HIS A 242 9.58 6.90 -23.67
C HIS A 242 8.52 6.02 -24.34
N MET A 243 7.33 5.85 -23.75
CA MET A 243 6.27 5.01 -24.33
C MET A 243 5.74 5.50 -25.67
N HIS A 244 5.78 6.82 -25.92
CA HIS A 244 5.31 7.42 -27.18
C HIS A 244 6.34 7.27 -28.30
N GLU A 245 7.64 7.41 -27.97
CA GLU A 245 8.74 7.40 -28.94
C GLU A 245 9.93 6.63 -28.36
N PRO A 246 9.86 5.28 -28.31
CA PRO A 246 10.95 4.48 -27.78
C PRO A 246 12.10 4.36 -28.79
N SER A 247 13.31 4.24 -28.25
CA SER A 247 14.53 4.01 -29.00
C SER A 247 14.88 2.52 -28.93
N GLN A 248 15.83 2.07 -29.75
CA GLN A 248 16.30 0.68 -29.68
C GLN A 248 16.93 0.38 -28.31
N GLU A 249 17.64 1.34 -27.71
CA GLU A 249 18.22 1.20 -26.37
C GLU A 249 17.14 1.13 -25.28
N HIS A 250 16.04 1.88 -25.42
CA HIS A 250 14.88 1.77 -24.53
C HIS A 250 14.29 0.36 -24.57
N TYR A 251 14.09 -0.20 -25.77
CA TYR A 251 13.60 -1.57 -25.92
C TYR A 251 14.56 -2.61 -25.31
N GLN A 252 15.86 -2.48 -25.55
CA GLN A 252 16.88 -3.36 -24.96
C GLN A 252 16.91 -3.25 -23.42
N ALA A 253 16.69 -2.06 -22.87
CA ALA A 253 16.58 -1.86 -21.43
C ALA A 253 15.30 -2.53 -20.88
N ALA A 254 14.17 -2.47 -21.59
CA ALA A 254 12.96 -3.21 -21.22
C ALA A 254 13.19 -4.74 -21.23
N GLN A 255 13.87 -5.28 -22.25
CA GLN A 255 14.29 -6.68 -22.30
C GLN A 255 15.22 -7.05 -21.13
N ARG A 256 16.08 -6.12 -20.68
CA ARG A 256 16.88 -6.32 -19.47
C ARG A 256 16.02 -6.46 -18.21
N VAL A 257 14.96 -5.66 -18.06
CA VAL A 257 14.03 -5.79 -16.93
C VAL A 257 13.33 -7.14 -16.96
N LEU A 258 12.91 -7.63 -18.13
CA LEU A 258 12.34 -8.97 -18.27
C LEU A 258 13.33 -10.07 -17.86
N ARG A 259 14.61 -9.97 -18.25
CA ARG A 259 15.65 -10.90 -17.79
C ARG A 259 15.91 -10.85 -16.28
N TYR A 260 15.80 -9.66 -15.69
CA TYR A 260 15.90 -9.49 -14.25
C TYR A 260 14.76 -10.25 -13.56
N LEU A 261 13.52 -10.04 -14.02
CA LEU A 261 12.35 -10.76 -13.54
C LEU A 261 12.45 -12.27 -13.72
N GLU A 262 13.00 -12.75 -14.84
CA GLU A 262 13.28 -14.19 -15.04
C GLU A 262 14.20 -14.75 -13.94
N SER A 263 15.20 -13.96 -13.53
CA SER A 263 16.15 -14.33 -12.47
C SER A 263 15.56 -14.17 -11.05
N THR A 264 14.42 -13.50 -10.90
CA THR A 264 13.80 -13.17 -9.60
C THR A 264 12.32 -13.51 -9.54
N LYS A 265 11.82 -14.40 -10.41
CA LYS A 265 10.38 -14.69 -10.54
C LYS A 265 9.74 -15.29 -9.29
N GLU A 266 10.54 -15.91 -8.44
CA GLU A 266 10.12 -16.49 -7.15
C GLU A 266 10.19 -15.48 -6.00
N VAL A 267 10.70 -14.27 -6.24
CA VAL A 267 10.81 -13.22 -5.23
C VAL A 267 9.46 -12.50 -5.10
N GLY A 268 8.93 -12.42 -3.89
CA GLY A 268 7.73 -11.66 -3.56
C GLY A 268 7.90 -10.84 -2.28
N LEU A 269 6.93 -9.99 -1.97
CA LEU A 269 6.90 -9.27 -0.71
C LEU A 269 6.52 -10.23 0.42
N VAL A 270 7.33 -10.27 1.48
CA VAL A 270 7.06 -11.07 2.67
C VAL A 270 6.74 -10.16 3.84
N TYR A 271 5.45 -10.01 4.11
CA TYR A 271 4.98 -9.33 5.32
C TYR A 271 5.14 -10.25 6.51
N ARG A 272 5.58 -9.69 7.63
CA ARG A 272 5.84 -10.43 8.87
C ARG A 272 5.39 -9.61 10.07
N ALA A 273 4.93 -10.28 11.12
CA ALA A 273 4.69 -9.62 12.39
C ALA A 273 6.04 -9.18 12.98
N ASN A 274 6.09 -7.95 13.48
CA ASN A 274 7.31 -7.38 14.06
C ASN A 274 6.98 -6.75 15.42
N GLU A 275 7.93 -6.80 16.36
CA GLU A 275 7.81 -6.14 17.67
C GLU A 275 8.18 -4.65 17.64
N SER A 276 8.32 -4.07 16.44
CA SER A 276 8.73 -2.67 16.27
C SER A 276 7.80 -1.71 17.01
N GLN A 277 8.40 -0.85 17.85
CA GLN A 277 7.69 0.20 18.57
C GLN A 277 7.32 1.41 17.69
N GLU A 278 7.94 1.57 16.52
CA GLU A 278 7.55 2.58 15.53
C GLU A 278 6.61 1.92 14.49
N PRO A 279 5.27 2.07 14.61
CA PRO A 279 4.32 1.37 13.74
C PRO A 279 4.28 1.95 12.33
N LEU A 280 4.79 3.17 12.12
CA LEU A 280 4.75 3.87 10.85
C LEU A 280 6.03 4.67 10.63
N VAL A 281 6.74 4.31 9.58
CA VAL A 281 8.03 4.90 9.17
C VAL A 281 8.01 5.15 7.67
N ALA A 282 8.71 6.17 7.18
CA ALA A 282 9.09 6.23 5.79
C ALA A 282 10.57 6.56 5.59
N HIS A 283 11.08 6.14 4.46
CA HIS A 283 12.38 6.49 3.92
C HIS A 283 12.18 7.45 2.75
N SER A 284 13.00 8.49 2.66
CA SER A 284 13.03 9.43 1.54
C SER A 284 14.44 9.59 1.01
N ASP A 285 14.55 9.79 -0.30
CA ASP A 285 15.81 10.02 -1.00
C ASP A 285 15.56 10.85 -2.26
N ALA A 286 16.56 11.58 -2.74
CA ALA A 286 16.52 12.24 -4.03
C ALA A 286 17.85 12.11 -4.78
N ASN A 287 17.76 11.84 -6.08
CA ASN A 287 18.89 11.92 -7.00
C ASN A 287 18.84 13.26 -7.74
N TRP A 288 19.75 14.18 -7.40
CA TRP A 288 19.74 15.56 -7.86
C TRP A 288 20.34 15.72 -9.26
N ALA A 289 19.54 16.27 -10.19
CA ALA A 289 19.97 16.72 -11.53
C ALA A 289 20.81 15.73 -12.36
N SER A 290 20.68 14.43 -12.07
CA SER A 290 21.53 13.37 -12.62
C SER A 290 21.17 12.96 -14.04
N ASP A 291 19.92 13.19 -14.45
CA ASP A 291 19.37 12.73 -15.72
C ASP A 291 19.12 13.94 -16.65
N ALA A 292 19.88 14.00 -17.73
CA ALA A 292 19.79 15.07 -18.72
C ALA A 292 18.50 15.00 -19.55
N THR A 293 17.90 13.81 -19.69
CA THR A 293 16.69 13.59 -20.51
C THR A 293 15.45 14.26 -19.90
N ILE A 294 15.46 14.52 -18.59
CA ILE A 294 14.36 15.14 -17.84
C ILE A 294 14.61 16.61 -17.51
N GLN A 295 15.32 17.34 -18.38
CA GLN A 295 15.61 18.77 -18.20
C GLN A 295 16.30 19.07 -16.86
N ARG A 296 17.19 18.17 -16.41
CA ARG A 296 17.91 18.27 -15.12
C ARG A 296 17.00 18.32 -13.89
N ARG A 297 15.75 17.86 -13.99
CA ARG A 297 14.90 17.63 -12.82
C ARG A 297 15.46 16.47 -12.00
N SER A 298 15.28 16.53 -10.69
CA SER A 298 15.69 15.45 -9.78
C SER A 298 14.67 14.31 -9.80
N THR A 299 15.09 13.12 -9.34
CA THR A 299 14.17 12.00 -9.09
C THR A 299 14.02 11.81 -7.58
N SER A 300 12.78 11.86 -7.07
CA SER A 300 12.44 11.56 -5.68
C SER A 300 12.04 10.11 -5.52
N GLY A 301 12.53 9.48 -4.46
CA GLY A 301 12.18 8.12 -4.04
C GLY A 301 11.63 8.13 -2.62
N SER A 302 10.61 7.32 -2.36
CA SER A 302 10.12 7.09 -1.01
C SER A 302 9.56 5.69 -0.80
N VAL A 303 9.71 5.18 0.43
CA VAL A 303 9.12 3.90 0.88
C VAL A 303 8.49 4.13 2.24
N ALA A 304 7.20 3.83 2.39
CA ALA A 304 6.50 3.82 3.67
C ALA A 304 6.33 2.39 4.18
N LEU A 305 6.62 2.20 5.45
CA LEU A 305 6.59 0.94 6.18
C LEU A 305 5.53 1.00 7.29
N VAL A 306 4.68 -0.02 7.38
CA VAL A 306 3.78 -0.24 8.52
C VAL A 306 4.23 -1.49 9.26
N TYR A 307 4.58 -1.33 10.55
CA TYR A 307 5.24 -2.36 11.35
C TYR A 307 6.43 -3.01 10.63
N GLY A 308 7.26 -2.20 9.96
CA GLY A 308 8.43 -2.65 9.21
C GLY A 308 8.14 -3.30 7.85
N ASN A 309 6.88 -3.48 7.46
CA ASN A 309 6.52 -4.03 6.16
C ASN A 309 6.27 -2.91 5.13
N PRO A 310 6.81 -2.97 3.91
CA PRO A 310 6.59 -1.93 2.90
C PRO A 310 5.17 -1.97 2.36
N VAL A 311 4.47 -0.85 2.47
CA VAL A 311 3.05 -0.74 2.10
C VAL A 311 2.80 0.31 1.03
N ALA A 312 3.71 1.26 0.87
CA ALA A 312 3.68 2.22 -0.21
C ALA A 312 5.10 2.56 -0.63
N TRP A 313 5.30 2.78 -1.93
CA TRP A 313 6.56 3.20 -2.49
C TRP A 313 6.32 4.02 -3.75
N LYS A 314 7.20 4.98 -4.01
CA LYS A 314 7.13 5.87 -5.17
C LYS A 314 8.53 6.21 -5.66
N SER A 315 8.70 6.21 -6.98
CA SER A 315 9.84 6.79 -7.69
C SER A 315 9.26 7.76 -8.71
N ALA A 316 9.56 9.05 -8.61
CA ALA A 316 8.97 10.07 -9.47
C ALA A 316 9.94 11.21 -9.79
N THR A 317 9.88 11.69 -11.03
CA THR A 317 10.55 12.94 -11.42
C THR A 317 9.91 14.12 -10.68
N GLN A 318 10.73 14.98 -10.08
CA GLN A 318 10.23 16.19 -9.44
C GLN A 318 9.64 17.15 -10.48
N LYS A 319 8.52 17.79 -10.13
CA LYS A 319 7.82 18.73 -11.03
C LYS A 319 8.61 20.02 -11.29
N CYS A 320 9.48 20.41 -10.36
CA CYS A 320 10.36 21.58 -10.47
C CYS A 320 11.83 21.16 -10.51
N VAL A 321 12.67 22.01 -11.12
CA VAL A 321 14.13 21.86 -11.08
C VAL A 321 14.61 22.29 -9.70
N SER A 322 15.39 21.43 -9.04
CA SER A 322 16.02 21.75 -7.75
C SER A 322 17.38 22.43 -7.98
N LEU A 323 17.65 23.51 -7.25
CA LEU A 323 18.89 24.26 -7.36
C LEU A 323 20.03 23.69 -6.51
N SER A 324 19.71 22.74 -5.61
CA SER A 324 20.70 22.04 -4.79
C SER A 324 20.24 20.63 -4.42
N ALA A 325 21.18 19.78 -3.99
CA ALA A 325 20.87 18.48 -3.43
C ALA A 325 19.98 18.57 -2.18
N VAL A 326 20.20 19.56 -1.31
CA VAL A 326 19.36 19.79 -0.11
C VAL A 326 17.92 20.07 -0.50
N GLU A 327 17.69 20.88 -1.54
CA GLU A 327 16.35 21.16 -2.03
C GLU A 327 15.67 19.92 -2.62
N ALA A 328 16.40 19.14 -3.42
CA ALA A 328 15.88 17.91 -4.01
C ALA A 328 15.46 16.92 -2.91
N GLU A 329 16.30 16.73 -1.90
CA GLU A 329 16.03 15.90 -0.71
C GLU A 329 14.83 16.42 0.08
N PHE A 330 14.72 17.74 0.24
CA PHE A 330 13.59 18.36 0.94
C PHE A 330 12.26 18.11 0.23
N ILE A 331 12.25 18.16 -1.11
CA ILE A 331 11.07 17.82 -1.91
C ILE A 331 10.72 16.33 -1.75
N ALA A 332 11.70 15.43 -1.73
CA ALA A 332 11.46 14.00 -1.49
C ALA A 332 10.90 13.74 -0.08
N ALA A 333 11.49 14.37 0.94
CA ALA A 333 11.02 14.27 2.32
C ALA A 333 9.59 14.82 2.48
N MET A 334 9.22 15.86 1.70
CA MET A 334 7.87 16.42 1.68
C MET A 334 6.85 15.39 1.16
N GLU A 335 7.13 14.77 0.02
CA GLU A 335 6.24 13.74 -0.54
C GLU A 335 6.13 12.52 0.38
N ALA A 336 7.24 12.07 0.99
CA ALA A 336 7.21 11.01 1.99
C ALA A 336 6.38 11.39 3.23
N THR A 337 6.49 12.64 3.68
CA THR A 337 5.70 13.17 4.81
C THR A 337 4.20 13.15 4.48
N ARG A 338 3.80 13.54 3.27
CA ARG A 338 2.39 13.50 2.83
C ARG A 338 1.84 12.08 2.88
N GLU A 339 2.58 11.12 2.33
CA GLU A 339 2.19 9.70 2.32
C GLU A 339 2.04 9.14 3.75
N VAL A 340 3.01 9.43 4.62
CA VAL A 340 3.00 8.99 6.01
C VAL A 340 1.87 9.61 6.81
N LEU A 341 1.59 10.90 6.66
CA LEU A 341 0.48 11.54 7.36
C LEU A 341 -0.87 10.99 6.91
N PHE A 342 -1.00 10.66 5.63
CA PHE A 342 -2.16 9.94 5.11
C PHE A 342 -2.30 8.56 5.78
N LEU A 343 -1.23 7.75 5.78
CA LEU A 343 -1.24 6.42 6.40
C LEU A 343 -1.54 6.50 7.89
N LYS A 344 -1.00 7.49 8.61
CA LYS A 344 -1.34 7.75 10.02
C LYS A 344 -2.83 7.99 10.21
N GLN A 345 -3.45 8.78 9.34
CA GLN A 345 -4.90 9.02 9.39
C GLN A 345 -5.68 7.73 9.13
N LEU A 346 -5.26 6.92 8.15
CA LEU A 346 -5.87 5.62 7.85
C LEU A 346 -5.78 4.69 9.07
N LEU A 347 -4.59 4.52 9.66
CA LEU A 347 -4.37 3.69 10.85
C LEU A 347 -5.23 4.16 12.04
N ARG A 348 -5.33 5.49 12.23
CA ARG A 348 -6.19 6.06 13.28
C ARG A 348 -7.67 5.76 13.05
N SER A 349 -8.15 5.80 11.81
CA SER A 349 -9.56 5.52 11.49
C SER A 349 -9.98 4.08 11.79
N ILE A 350 -9.04 3.14 11.78
CA ILE A 350 -9.25 1.72 12.15
C ILE A 350 -8.83 1.42 13.59
N GLY A 351 -8.74 2.44 14.44
CA GLY A 351 -8.50 2.28 15.88
C GLY A 351 -7.04 2.05 16.29
N ILE A 352 -6.08 2.17 15.36
CA ILE A 352 -4.65 1.98 15.67
C ILE A 352 -4.04 3.32 16.06
N ALA A 353 -3.61 3.42 17.31
CA ALA A 353 -2.86 4.56 17.83
C ALA A 353 -1.43 4.58 17.28
N ALA A 354 -1.27 5.07 16.05
CA ALA A 354 0.04 5.39 15.53
C ALA A 354 0.57 6.68 16.19
N GLY A 355 1.71 6.58 16.87
CA GLY A 355 2.41 7.71 17.47
C GLY A 355 2.88 8.75 16.44
N THR A 356 3.87 9.56 16.78
CA THR A 356 4.50 10.46 15.81
C THR A 356 5.35 9.64 14.84
N PRO A 357 5.00 9.58 13.55
CA PRO A 357 5.71 8.76 12.58
C PRO A 357 7.04 9.41 12.19
N THR A 358 7.99 8.57 11.79
CA THR A 358 9.35 8.98 11.43
C THR A 358 9.52 9.00 9.91
N VAL A 359 10.05 10.10 9.37
CA VAL A 359 10.61 10.14 8.01
C VAL A 359 12.14 10.16 8.12
N TYR A 360 12.79 9.14 7.58
CA TYR A 360 14.24 9.02 7.51
C TYR A 360 14.75 9.67 6.22
N SER A 361 15.72 10.57 6.36
CA SER A 361 16.49 11.15 5.25
C SER A 361 17.98 11.02 5.57
N HIS A 362 18.80 10.80 4.54
CA HIS A 362 20.25 10.73 4.69
C HIS A 362 20.91 12.12 4.65
N ASN A 363 20.16 13.17 4.28
CA ASN A 363 20.70 14.51 4.10
C ASN A 363 20.55 15.37 5.35
N THR A 364 21.66 15.62 6.06
CA THR A 364 21.68 16.45 7.28
C THR A 364 21.22 17.89 7.05
N GLY A 365 21.51 18.45 5.86
CA GLY A 365 21.03 19.78 5.47
C GLY A 365 19.51 19.83 5.36
N CYS A 366 18.88 18.82 4.75
CA CYS A 366 17.42 18.69 4.70
C CYS A 366 16.83 18.66 6.12
N ILE A 367 17.41 17.84 7.01
CA ILE A 367 16.94 17.69 8.40
C ILE A 367 17.02 19.00 9.16
N GLN A 368 18.12 19.74 9.01
CA GLN A 368 18.29 21.05 9.65
C GLN A 368 17.24 22.04 9.14
N VAL A 369 17.06 22.13 7.82
CA VAL A 369 16.11 23.06 7.22
C VAL A 369 14.66 22.71 7.60
N SER A 370 14.33 21.44 7.80
CA SER A 370 13.00 21.03 8.27
C SER A 370 12.70 21.44 9.72
N LYS A 371 13.72 21.77 10.53
CA LYS A 371 13.59 22.07 11.97
C LYS A 371 13.83 23.54 12.31
N ASP A 372 14.74 24.21 11.60
CA ASP A 372 15.21 25.56 11.94
C ASP A 372 14.55 26.68 11.07
N PRO A 373 13.73 27.56 11.68
CA PRO A 373 13.15 28.72 11.01
C PRO A 373 14.15 29.63 10.30
N ALA A 374 15.36 29.78 10.85
CA ALA A 374 16.37 30.70 10.37
C ALA A 374 16.98 30.28 9.01
N GLN A 375 16.80 29.02 8.60
CA GLN A 375 17.31 28.50 7.33
C GLN A 375 16.33 28.71 6.15
N HIS A 376 15.14 29.26 6.41
CA HIS A 376 14.10 29.51 5.39
C HIS A 376 14.63 30.25 4.16
N TRP A 377 15.55 31.20 4.37
CA TRP A 377 16.06 32.03 3.28
C TRP A 377 16.74 31.22 2.16
N LYS A 378 17.21 30.00 2.45
CA LYS A 378 17.84 29.09 1.49
C LYS A 378 16.85 28.42 0.53
N LEU A 379 15.57 28.37 0.89
CA LEU A 379 14.50 27.66 0.15
C LEU A 379 13.28 28.55 -0.14
N LYS A 380 13.45 29.87 -0.21
CA LYS A 380 12.34 30.83 -0.43
C LYS A 380 11.50 30.54 -1.67
N HIS A 381 12.11 29.97 -2.72
CA HIS A 381 11.44 29.64 -3.97
C HIS A 381 10.56 28.39 -3.89
N ILE A 382 10.66 27.60 -2.82
CA ILE A 382 9.78 26.47 -2.50
C ILE A 382 9.03 26.67 -1.17
N ASP A 383 8.66 27.92 -0.89
CA ASP A 383 8.10 28.40 0.38
C ASP A 383 6.98 27.52 0.97
N THR A 384 5.99 27.17 0.15
CA THR A 384 4.86 26.34 0.58
C THR A 384 5.30 24.94 1.02
N LYS A 385 6.26 24.33 0.31
CA LYS A 385 6.80 23.00 0.68
C LYS A 385 7.58 23.10 1.99
N TYR A 386 8.37 24.16 2.15
CA TYR A 386 9.11 24.44 3.37
C TYR A 386 8.18 24.53 4.59
N HIS A 387 7.17 25.40 4.51
CA HIS A 387 6.21 25.58 5.59
C HIS A 387 5.41 24.31 5.90
N PHE A 388 5.07 23.50 4.89
CA PHE A 388 4.36 22.24 5.10
C PHE A 388 5.12 21.28 6.02
N ILE A 389 6.36 20.92 5.69
CA ILE A 389 7.14 19.99 6.54
C ILE A 389 7.34 20.61 7.92
N ARG A 390 7.79 21.86 7.96
CA ARG A 390 8.15 22.54 9.20
C ARG A 390 6.97 22.60 10.17
N ASN A 391 5.79 23.01 9.72
CA ASN A 391 4.61 23.10 10.60
C ASN A 391 4.25 21.72 11.16
N ASN A 392 4.30 20.67 10.33
CA ASN A 392 4.03 19.30 10.80
C ASN A 392 5.10 18.80 11.80
N VAL A 393 6.36 19.20 11.65
CA VAL A 393 7.43 18.88 12.61
C VAL A 393 7.26 19.65 13.92
N GLN A 394 6.99 20.96 13.86
CA GLN A 394 6.80 21.82 15.03
C GLN A 394 5.57 21.44 15.86
N GLU A 395 4.49 21.02 15.19
CA GLU A 395 3.28 20.51 15.83
C GLU A 395 3.41 19.06 16.32
N GLY A 396 4.58 18.43 16.17
CA GLY A 396 4.81 17.04 16.58
C GLY A 396 4.00 16.00 15.78
N ARG A 397 3.48 16.37 14.61
CA ARG A 397 2.67 15.48 13.75
C ARG A 397 3.53 14.45 13.02
N VAL A 398 4.77 14.80 12.71
CA VAL A 398 5.82 13.96 12.08
C VAL A 398 7.19 14.34 12.64
N GLN A 399 8.15 13.42 12.63
CA GLN A 399 9.54 13.72 12.96
C GLN A 399 10.47 13.32 11.81
N ILE A 400 11.51 14.12 11.56
CA ILE A 400 12.54 13.80 10.56
C ILE A 400 13.84 13.43 11.29
N LYS A 401 14.33 12.22 10.99
CA LYS A 401 15.54 11.63 11.58
C LYS A 401 16.57 11.31 10.49
N HIS A 402 17.84 11.33 10.89
CA HIS A 402 18.93 10.92 10.02
C HIS A 402 19.00 9.39 9.91
N ILE A 403 19.32 8.90 8.72
CA ILE A 403 19.70 7.50 8.49
C ILE A 403 20.95 7.45 7.61
N ASP A 404 21.79 6.44 7.81
CA ASP A 404 22.92 6.18 6.93
C ASP A 404 22.43 5.81 5.50
N THR A 405 23.11 6.31 4.47
CA THR A 405 22.78 6.04 3.06
C THR A 405 22.70 4.54 2.75
N THR A 406 23.59 3.73 3.32
CA THR A 406 23.60 2.26 3.11
C THR A 406 22.37 1.56 3.68
N ARG A 407 21.66 2.21 4.61
CA ARG A 407 20.43 1.73 5.23
C ARG A 407 19.18 2.42 4.68
N ASN A 408 19.32 3.34 3.74
CA ASN A 408 18.19 4.07 3.18
C ASN A 408 17.48 3.25 2.09
N LEU A 409 16.31 2.71 2.41
CA LEU A 409 15.52 1.90 1.46
C LEU A 409 15.04 2.67 0.23
N ALA A 410 15.04 4.00 0.28
CA ALA A 410 14.63 4.84 -0.85
C ALA A 410 15.72 5.01 -1.92
N ASP A 411 16.98 4.63 -1.67
CA ASP A 411 18.11 4.79 -2.62
C ASP A 411 17.89 3.99 -3.92
N VAL A 412 17.34 2.78 -3.82
CA VAL A 412 16.98 1.94 -5.00
C VAL A 412 15.89 2.58 -5.88
N LEU A 413 15.17 3.57 -5.35
CA LEU A 413 14.09 4.27 -6.03
C LEU A 413 14.54 5.58 -6.70
N THR A 414 15.80 5.99 -6.55
CA THR A 414 16.28 7.29 -7.07
C THR A 414 17.39 7.16 -8.10
N LYS A 415 18.19 6.09 -8.04
CA LYS A 415 19.28 5.85 -8.98
C LYS A 415 19.48 4.35 -9.30
N PRO A 416 20.00 4.02 -10.49
CA PRO A 416 20.48 2.66 -10.76
C PRO A 416 21.60 2.28 -9.80
N ILE A 417 21.50 1.10 -9.20
CA ILE A 417 22.47 0.61 -8.21
C ILE A 417 23.10 -0.73 -8.62
N GLY A 418 24.29 -1.00 -8.09
CA GLY A 418 25.02 -2.24 -8.33
C GLY A 418 24.39 -3.47 -7.66
N ARG A 419 24.86 -4.66 -8.05
CA ARG A 419 24.33 -5.96 -7.59
C ARG A 419 24.24 -6.09 -6.07
N GLN A 420 25.30 -5.72 -5.35
CA GLN A 420 25.34 -5.86 -3.89
C GLN A 420 24.30 -4.95 -3.20
N ALA A 421 24.23 -3.69 -3.62
CA ALA A 421 23.26 -2.73 -3.11
C ALA A 421 21.82 -3.17 -3.45
N MET A 422 21.57 -3.70 -4.66
CA MET A 422 20.26 -4.24 -5.03
C MET A 422 19.83 -5.41 -4.13
N GLN A 423 20.75 -6.33 -3.81
CA GLN A 423 20.45 -7.43 -2.90
C GLN A 423 20.12 -6.94 -1.47
N GLN A 424 20.85 -5.94 -0.98
CA GLN A 424 20.58 -5.32 0.32
C GLN A 424 19.23 -4.59 0.32
N ALA A 425 18.94 -3.81 -0.72
CA ALA A 425 17.68 -3.10 -0.88
C ALA A 425 16.49 -4.06 -0.90
N ARG A 426 16.56 -5.14 -1.67
CA ARG A 426 15.53 -6.20 -1.67
C ARG A 426 15.34 -6.82 -0.30
N SER A 427 16.42 -7.15 0.41
CA SER A 427 16.33 -7.70 1.76
C SER A 427 15.60 -6.75 2.71
N GLY A 428 15.93 -5.45 2.67
CA GLY A 428 15.29 -4.41 3.48
C GLY A 428 13.85 -4.10 3.08
N LEU A 429 13.51 -4.27 1.81
CA LEU A 429 12.14 -4.19 1.27
C LEU A 429 11.35 -5.48 1.43
N HIS A 430 11.87 -6.47 2.16
CA HIS A 430 11.26 -7.79 2.33
C HIS A 430 10.92 -8.49 1.01
N LEU A 431 11.67 -8.19 -0.06
CA LEU A 431 11.62 -8.89 -1.34
C LEU A 431 12.48 -10.14 -1.26
N GLN A 432 11.85 -11.25 -0.92
CA GLN A 432 12.51 -12.51 -0.60
C GLN A 432 11.79 -13.67 -1.31
N ILE A 433 12.49 -14.79 -1.47
CA ILE A 433 11.84 -16.04 -1.88
C ILE A 433 11.00 -16.52 -0.69
N PRO A 434 9.69 -16.74 -0.86
CA PRO A 434 8.85 -17.31 0.19
C PRO A 434 9.43 -18.61 0.72
N ALA A 435 9.43 -18.81 2.04
CA ALA A 435 9.59 -20.16 2.58
C ALA A 435 8.44 -21.04 2.03
N ALA A 436 8.73 -22.29 1.67
CA ALA A 436 7.76 -23.18 1.04
C ALA A 436 6.45 -23.19 1.85
N ALA A 437 5.36 -22.73 1.22
CA ALA A 437 4.06 -22.65 1.87
C ALA A 437 3.51 -24.07 2.09
N TYR A 438 3.15 -24.40 3.33
CA TYR A 438 2.25 -25.51 3.61
C TYR A 438 0.84 -25.13 3.11
N GLU A 439 0.12 -26.10 2.52
CA GLU A 439 -1.24 -25.91 2.02
C GLU A 439 -2.16 -25.37 3.13
N THR A 440 -2.66 -24.14 2.97
CA THR A 440 -3.62 -23.52 3.88
C THR A 440 -5.03 -24.01 3.57
N GLY A 441 -5.47 -25.05 4.28
CA GLY A 441 -6.84 -25.57 4.22
C GLY A 441 -7.74 -24.99 5.31
N SER A 442 -8.07 -23.70 5.26
CA SER A 442 -9.15 -23.15 6.11
C SER A 442 -10.51 -23.36 5.41
N PRO A 443 -11.54 -23.93 6.08
CA PRO A 443 -12.79 -24.30 5.43
C PRO A 443 -13.59 -23.08 4.95
N SER A 444 -14.15 -23.15 3.73
CA SER A 444 -15.07 -22.13 3.20
C SER A 444 -16.40 -22.09 3.96
N TYR A 445 -17.15 -20.99 3.88
CA TYR A 445 -18.44 -20.84 4.56
C TYR A 445 -19.44 -21.95 4.15
N VAL A 446 -19.42 -22.35 2.88
CA VAL A 446 -20.23 -23.46 2.35
C VAL A 446 -19.88 -24.78 3.04
N THR A 447 -18.59 -25.02 3.31
CA THR A 447 -18.11 -26.21 4.02
C THR A 447 -18.49 -26.19 5.50
N VAL A 448 -18.43 -25.02 6.15
CA VAL A 448 -18.84 -24.86 7.56
C VAL A 448 -20.36 -25.06 7.75
N LEU A 449 -21.18 -24.62 6.78
CA LEU A 449 -22.63 -24.85 6.78
C LEU A 449 -22.99 -26.32 6.56
N LYS A 450 -22.28 -27.03 5.68
CA LYS A 450 -22.52 -28.46 5.43
C LYS A 450 -22.18 -29.36 6.63
N ASN A 451 -21.23 -28.94 7.46
CA ASN A 451 -20.77 -29.71 8.63
C ASN A 451 -21.40 -29.28 9.97
N GLY A 452 -22.54 -28.57 9.95
CA GLY A 452 -23.33 -28.30 11.16
C GLY A 452 -22.65 -27.40 12.20
N GLY A 453 -21.65 -26.59 11.83
CA GLY A 453 -20.99 -25.65 12.75
C GLY A 453 -20.00 -26.28 13.75
N HIS A 454 -19.64 -27.56 13.61
CA HIS A 454 -18.80 -28.27 14.59
C HIS A 454 -17.28 -27.95 14.55
N THR A 455 -16.77 -27.24 13.54
CA THR A 455 -15.32 -26.93 13.44
C THR A 455 -14.85 -25.77 14.32
N LEU A 456 -15.74 -25.00 14.94
CA LEU A 456 -15.40 -23.81 15.73
C LEU A 456 -14.74 -24.12 17.10
N LYS A 457 -14.85 -25.34 17.64
CA LYS A 457 -14.41 -25.66 19.01
C LYS A 457 -12.96 -26.14 19.16
N GLN A 458 -12.22 -26.42 18.09
CA GLN A 458 -10.90 -27.07 18.19
C GLN A 458 -9.69 -26.15 18.01
N GLN A 459 -9.84 -24.89 17.61
CA GLN A 459 -8.68 -24.01 17.36
C GLN A 459 -8.27 -23.10 18.53
N HIS A 460 -8.98 -23.13 19.67
CA HIS A 460 -8.73 -22.20 20.78
C HIS A 460 -8.51 -22.85 22.16
N ASN A 461 -8.32 -24.17 22.25
CA ASN A 461 -8.26 -24.87 23.55
C ASN A 461 -7.02 -25.76 23.77
N GLU A 462 -5.85 -25.34 23.29
CA GLU A 462 -4.58 -25.95 23.70
C GLU A 462 -3.61 -24.88 24.23
N GLN A 463 -3.96 -24.31 25.38
CA GLN A 463 -2.98 -23.79 26.33
C GLN A 463 -3.38 -24.20 27.75
N GLY A 464 -2.55 -25.06 28.35
CA GLY A 464 -2.45 -25.20 29.80
C GLY A 464 -2.77 -26.58 30.37
N THR A 465 -1.75 -27.40 30.54
CA THR A 465 -1.59 -28.18 31.78
C THR A 465 -0.12 -28.50 32.01
N TYR A 466 0.44 -27.88 33.06
CA TYR A 466 1.69 -28.29 33.67
C TYR A 466 1.53 -29.67 34.34
N ALA A 467 2.68 -30.33 34.50
CA ALA A 467 2.90 -31.64 35.08
C ALA A 467 2.16 -31.92 36.39
N VAL A 468 1.72 -33.19 36.55
CA VAL A 468 1.76 -33.90 37.83
C VAL A 468 2.28 -35.31 37.56
N GLU A 469 3.49 -35.57 38.04
CA GLU A 469 4.04 -36.92 38.22
C GLU A 469 3.18 -37.70 39.22
N GLY A 470 2.99 -38.99 38.94
CA GLY A 470 2.31 -39.92 39.83
C GLY A 470 2.38 -41.34 39.31
N GLY A 471 3.59 -41.86 39.16
CA GLY A 471 3.82 -43.29 39.01
C GLY A 471 3.69 -43.99 40.36
N SER A 472 2.99 -45.13 40.36
CA SER A 472 3.30 -46.25 41.26
C SER A 472 4.48 -47.01 40.68
#